data_AF-A0A392NK70-F1
#
_entry.id   AF-A0A392NK70-F1
#
_cell.length_a   1.000
_cell.length_b   1.000
_cell.length_c   1.000
_cell.angle_alpha   90.00
_cell.angle_beta   90.00
_cell.angle_gamma   90.00
#
_symmetry.space_group_name_H-M   'P 1'
#
loop_
_entity.id
_entity.type
_entity.pdbx_description
1 polymer ?
#
loop_
_entity_poly.entity_id
_entity_poly.type
_entity_poly.pdbx_seq_one_letter_code
_entity_poly.pdbx_strand_id
1 'polypeptide(L)'
;MWKSMLECHHSQCEAIREARILGSVASRKKSGDSHLLATKQLEQELINWTFQFAGWVSAQKGYVRALNNWLLKCLLYEPEETSDGIVPFSPGRIGAPQIFVICNQWSQALDRISEKEVVETMHVFTMSVLHIWEQDKLELHQQLTQNKDLERKVRNIDRDDQKLQKQIQALERKIVMTSGEGKGLSVSENIIYQSDKSSNLQASLQRIFEAMERFTDESVRAYEELIQRSEEESAPRNHE
;
A
#
# COMPACT_ATOMS: atom_id res chain seq x y z
N MET A 1 3.27 12.02 -14.09
CA MET A 1 2.55 11.54 -12.89
C MET A 1 3.53 11.03 -11.83
N TRP A 2 4.24 9.92 -12.05
CA TRP A 2 5.14 9.32 -11.04
C TRP A 2 6.24 10.27 -10.54
N LYS A 3 6.87 11.06 -11.41
CA LYS A 3 7.85 12.09 -11.01
C LYS A 3 7.28 13.09 -9.99
N SER A 4 6.08 13.61 -10.25
CA SER A 4 5.39 14.53 -9.33
C SER A 4 4.98 13.86 -8.01
N MET A 5 4.61 12.57 -8.04
CA MET A 5 4.36 11.82 -6.81
C MET A 5 5.66 11.58 -6.02
N LEU A 6 6.78 11.33 -6.70
CA LEU A 6 8.09 11.18 -6.06
C LEU A 6 8.49 12.45 -5.33
N GLU A 7 8.40 13.59 -5.99
CA GLU A 7 8.66 14.91 -5.40
C GLU A 7 7.77 15.18 -4.18
N CYS A 8 6.49 14.80 -4.26
CA CYS A 8 5.54 14.93 -3.15
C CYS A 8 5.93 14.04 -1.95
N HIS A 9 6.19 12.76 -2.17
CA HIS A 9 6.57 11.83 -1.10
C HIS A 9 7.92 12.16 -0.49
N HIS A 10 8.88 12.61 -1.30
CA HIS A 10 10.15 13.15 -0.82
C HIS A 10 9.93 14.35 0.13
N SER A 11 9.09 15.31 -0.29
CA SER A 11 8.75 16.47 0.54
C SER A 11 8.05 16.07 1.85
N GLN A 12 7.18 15.05 1.82
CA GLN A 12 6.53 14.49 3.01
C GLN A 12 7.52 13.81 3.96
N CYS A 13 8.49 13.06 3.42
CA CYS A 13 9.61 12.46 4.17
C CYS A 13 10.46 13.52 4.87
N GLU A 14 10.77 14.62 4.20
CA GLU A 14 11.54 15.71 4.79
C GLU A 14 10.74 16.41 5.90
N ALA A 15 9.48 16.77 5.64
CA ALA A 15 8.62 17.44 6.61
C ALA A 15 8.45 16.61 7.91
N ILE A 16 8.23 15.29 7.81
CA ILE A 16 8.07 14.45 9.00
C ILE A 16 9.39 14.27 9.78
N ARG A 17 10.54 14.29 9.09
CA ARG A 17 11.86 14.22 9.70
C ARG A 17 12.15 15.49 10.51
N GLU A 18 11.80 16.64 9.97
CA GLU A 18 11.94 17.94 10.64
C GLU A 18 10.99 18.08 11.83
N ALA A 19 9.76 17.56 11.72
CA ALA A 19 8.77 17.58 12.81
C ALA A 19 9.23 16.87 14.09
N ARG A 20 10.29 16.04 14.03
CA ARG A 20 10.92 15.38 15.19
C ARG A 20 11.36 16.37 16.26
N ILE A 21 11.68 17.60 15.86
CA ILE A 21 12.13 18.68 16.75
C ILE A 21 10.97 19.18 17.63
N LEU A 22 9.71 19.02 17.21
CA LEU A 22 8.53 19.61 17.83
C LEU A 22 7.81 18.70 18.84
N GLY A 23 8.03 17.38 18.78
CA GLY A 23 7.29 16.40 19.59
C GLY A 23 7.51 16.49 21.11
N SER A 24 8.60 17.09 21.57
CA SER A 24 8.91 17.24 23.00
C SER A 24 8.05 18.30 23.72
N VAL A 25 7.37 19.17 22.98
CA VAL A 25 6.66 20.34 23.54
C VAL A 25 5.19 20.04 23.90
N ALA A 26 4.57 19.00 23.31
CA ALA A 26 3.12 18.78 23.37
C ALA A 26 2.62 17.84 24.50
N SER A 27 3.51 17.15 25.21
CA SER A 27 3.18 16.01 26.10
C SER A 27 2.42 16.34 27.41
N ARG A 28 1.95 17.58 27.65
CA ARG A 28 1.42 17.97 28.98
C ARG A 28 -0.11 18.06 29.12
N LYS A 29 -0.92 17.70 28.12
CA LYS A 29 -2.40 17.75 28.26
C LYS A 29 -3.01 16.37 28.45
N LYS A 30 -3.75 16.21 29.54
CA LYS A 30 -4.54 15.02 29.89
C LYS A 30 -5.42 14.60 28.70
N SER A 31 -5.35 13.31 28.37
CA SER A 31 -6.25 12.62 27.45
C SER A 31 -7.70 12.87 27.88
N GLY A 32 -8.49 13.41 26.96
CA GLY A 32 -9.91 13.71 27.15
C GLY A 32 -10.71 13.27 25.93
N ASP A 33 -11.99 13.63 25.87
CA ASP A 33 -12.91 13.22 24.79
C ASP A 33 -12.41 13.59 23.39
N SER A 34 -11.67 14.70 23.27
CA SER A 34 -11.03 15.12 22.02
C SER A 34 -9.89 14.21 21.58
N HIS A 35 -9.14 13.63 22.51
CA HIS A 35 -8.06 12.68 22.20
C HIS A 35 -8.66 11.41 21.61
N LEU A 36 -9.65 10.83 22.30
CA LEU A 36 -10.33 9.62 21.86
C LEU A 36 -10.99 9.79 20.48
N LEU A 37 -11.63 10.93 20.23
CA LEU A 37 -12.21 11.24 18.92
C LEU A 37 -11.13 11.36 17.84
N ALA A 38 -9.99 12.01 18.14
CA ALA A 38 -8.88 12.14 17.22
C ALA A 38 -8.24 10.77 16.90
N THR A 39 -8.02 9.91 17.90
CA THR A 39 -7.51 8.54 17.70
C THR A 39 -8.43 7.73 16.81
N LYS A 40 -9.75 7.79 17.04
CA LYS A 40 -10.75 7.11 16.21
C LYS A 40 -10.72 7.60 14.76
N GLN A 41 -10.68 8.92 14.55
CA GLN A 41 -10.64 9.50 13.21
C GLN A 41 -9.36 9.11 12.49
N LEU A 42 -8.22 9.19 13.17
CA LEU A 42 -6.93 8.76 12.62
C LEU A 42 -6.98 7.30 12.19
N GLU A 43 -7.49 6.40 13.04
CA GLU A 43 -7.62 4.99 12.72
C GLU A 43 -8.50 4.76 11.47
N GLN A 44 -9.65 5.43 11.37
CA GLN A 44 -10.55 5.31 10.22
C GLN A 44 -9.89 5.79 8.92
N GLU A 45 -9.16 6.91 8.99
CA GLU A 45 -8.42 7.43 7.83
C GLU A 45 -7.26 6.51 7.45
N LEU A 46 -6.56 5.89 8.40
CA LEU A 46 -5.49 4.93 8.10
C LEU A 46 -6.03 3.67 7.43
N ILE A 47 -7.15 3.12 7.91
CA ILE A 47 -7.80 1.97 7.28
C ILE A 47 -8.24 2.33 5.86
N ASN A 48 -8.91 3.48 5.70
CA ASN A 48 -9.35 3.93 4.39
C ASN A 48 -8.16 4.16 3.46
N TRP A 49 -7.10 4.84 3.92
CA TRP A 49 -5.91 5.11 3.12
C TRP A 49 -5.24 3.83 2.64
N THR A 50 -5.02 2.86 3.54
CA THR A 50 -4.44 1.56 3.20
C THR A 50 -5.31 0.82 2.18
N PHE A 51 -6.63 0.81 2.41
CA PHE A 51 -7.59 0.16 1.51
C PHE A 51 -7.58 0.82 0.12
N GLN A 52 -7.62 2.15 0.05
CA GLN A 52 -7.63 2.88 -1.22
C GLN A 52 -6.32 2.73 -1.98
N PHE A 53 -5.18 2.83 -1.29
CA PHE A 53 -3.86 2.66 -1.91
C PHE A 53 -3.72 1.28 -2.56
N ALA A 54 -3.98 0.21 -1.81
CA ALA A 54 -3.94 -1.16 -2.34
C ALA A 54 -4.93 -1.35 -3.50
N GLY A 55 -6.13 -0.77 -3.40
CA GLY A 55 -7.13 -0.82 -4.46
C GLY A 55 -6.69 -0.09 -5.73
N TRP A 56 -6.07 1.08 -5.59
CA TRP A 56 -5.60 1.90 -6.70
C TRP A 56 -4.43 1.22 -7.44
N VAL A 57 -3.44 0.68 -6.73
CA VAL A 57 -2.35 -0.08 -7.36
C VAL A 57 -2.88 -1.30 -8.10
N SER A 58 -3.77 -2.08 -7.45
CA SER A 58 -4.39 -3.24 -8.06
C SER A 58 -5.20 -2.88 -9.32
N ALA A 59 -5.94 -1.77 -9.30
CA ALA A 59 -6.68 -1.28 -10.45
C ALA A 59 -5.76 -0.88 -11.61
N GLN A 60 -4.63 -0.22 -11.35
CA GLN A 60 -3.66 0.11 -12.39
C GLN A 60 -3.05 -1.13 -13.03
N LYS A 61 -2.54 -2.07 -12.22
CA LYS A 61 -1.99 -3.34 -12.70
C LYS A 61 -3.04 -4.13 -13.49
N GLY A 62 -4.28 -4.19 -12.97
CA GLY A 62 -5.40 -4.86 -13.60
C GLY A 62 -5.78 -4.26 -14.95
N TYR A 63 -5.80 -2.93 -15.08
CA TYR A 63 -6.06 -2.24 -16.33
C TYR A 63 -5.03 -2.60 -17.41
N VAL A 64 -3.74 -2.51 -17.08
CA VAL A 64 -2.66 -2.80 -18.05
C VAL A 64 -2.65 -4.27 -18.44
N ARG A 65 -2.87 -5.18 -17.48
CA ARG A 65 -3.00 -6.61 -17.75
C ARG A 65 -4.18 -6.91 -18.66
N ALA A 66 -5.33 -6.27 -18.42
CA ALA A 66 -6.51 -6.43 -19.26
C ALA A 66 -6.26 -5.93 -20.70
N LEU A 67 -5.61 -4.78 -20.84
CA LEU A 67 -5.22 -4.23 -22.14
C LEU A 67 -4.26 -5.16 -22.88
N ASN A 68 -3.23 -5.66 -22.21
CA ASN A 68 -2.26 -6.59 -22.80
C ASN A 68 -2.93 -7.89 -23.24
N ASN A 69 -3.77 -8.49 -22.40
CA ASN A 69 -4.51 -9.70 -22.73
C ASN A 69 -5.51 -9.51 -23.89
N TRP A 70 -6.10 -8.31 -24.00
CA TRP A 70 -6.95 -7.98 -25.13
C TRP A 70 -6.16 -7.91 -26.44
N LEU A 71 -5.02 -7.21 -26.44
CA LEU A 71 -4.14 -7.14 -27.62
C LEU A 71 -3.57 -8.51 -28.01
N LEU A 72 -3.26 -9.38 -27.05
CA LEU A 72 -2.80 -10.75 -27.32
C LEU A 72 -3.84 -11.54 -28.15
N LYS A 73 -5.14 -11.35 -27.89
CA LYS A 73 -6.22 -12.01 -28.65
C LYS A 73 -6.34 -11.51 -30.09
N CYS A 74 -5.78 -10.34 -30.40
CA CYS A 74 -5.74 -9.80 -31.75
C CYS A 74 -4.58 -10.40 -32.58
N LEU A 75 -3.68 -11.16 -31.95
CA LEU A 75 -2.58 -11.83 -32.64
C LEU A 75 -3.04 -13.22 -33.08
N LEU A 76 -2.75 -13.56 -34.34
CA LEU A 76 -2.78 -14.95 -34.80
C LEU A 76 -1.53 -15.66 -34.25
N TYR A 77 -1.56 -15.98 -32.96
CA TYR A 77 -0.49 -16.73 -32.30
C TYR A 77 -0.86 -18.22 -32.25
N GLU A 78 -0.15 -19.02 -33.04
CA GLU A 78 -0.13 -20.47 -32.90
C GLU A 78 1.19 -20.87 -32.20
N PRO A 79 1.14 -21.45 -30.98
CA PRO A 79 2.33 -21.93 -30.30
C PRO A 79 3.05 -22.98 -31.15
N GLU A 80 4.33 -22.74 -31.44
CA GLU A 80 5.16 -23.70 -32.16
C GLU A 80 5.64 -24.79 -31.19
N GLU A 81 5.30 -26.04 -31.48
CA GLU A 81 5.83 -27.21 -30.78
C GLU A 81 7.10 -27.72 -31.47
N THR A 82 8.20 -27.76 -30.73
CA THR A 82 9.47 -28.35 -31.15
C THR A 82 9.74 -29.63 -30.37
N SER A 83 10.77 -30.41 -30.75
CA SER A 83 11.16 -31.62 -30.02
C SER A 83 11.50 -31.37 -28.55
N ASP A 84 11.84 -30.12 -28.21
CA ASP A 84 12.20 -29.67 -26.86
C ASP A 84 11.01 -29.04 -26.10
N GLY A 85 9.80 -29.04 -26.70
CA GLY A 85 8.58 -28.49 -26.13
C GLY A 85 8.05 -27.24 -26.85
N ILE A 86 7.08 -26.56 -26.24
CA ILE A 86 6.47 -25.32 -26.77
C ILE A 86 7.50 -24.19 -26.66
N VAL A 87 7.77 -23.52 -27.78
CA VAL A 87 8.70 -22.38 -27.82
C VAL A 87 8.17 -21.23 -26.95
N PRO A 88 9.01 -20.60 -26.11
CA PRO A 88 8.65 -19.40 -25.37
C PRO A 88 8.13 -18.29 -26.29
N PHE A 89 7.06 -17.63 -25.84
CA PHE A 89 6.45 -16.52 -26.55
C PHE A 89 7.43 -15.34 -26.70
N SER A 90 7.75 -14.98 -27.94
CA SER A 90 8.54 -13.79 -28.26
C SER A 90 7.75 -12.90 -29.22
N PRO A 91 7.29 -11.71 -28.79
CA PRO A 91 6.51 -10.80 -29.63
C PRO A 91 7.18 -10.48 -30.96
N GLY A 92 8.50 -10.27 -30.95
CA GLY A 92 9.27 -9.96 -32.16
C GLY A 92 9.37 -11.14 -33.14
N ARG A 93 9.33 -12.39 -32.67
CA ARG A 93 9.43 -13.59 -33.52
C ARG A 93 8.17 -13.82 -34.35
N ILE A 94 7.01 -13.44 -33.81
CA ILE A 94 5.70 -13.65 -34.43
C ILE A 94 5.22 -12.43 -35.23
N GLY A 95 6.09 -11.42 -35.42
CA GLY A 95 5.73 -10.18 -36.10
C GLY A 95 4.65 -9.38 -35.37
N ALA A 96 4.59 -9.46 -34.03
CA ALA A 96 3.58 -8.76 -33.27
C ALA A 96 3.68 -7.24 -33.51
N PRO A 97 2.55 -6.53 -33.62
CA PRO A 97 2.55 -5.07 -33.73
C PRO A 97 3.29 -4.42 -32.56
N GLN A 98 4.01 -3.33 -32.85
CA GLN A 98 4.80 -2.57 -31.87
C GLN A 98 4.01 -2.21 -30.60
N ILE A 99 2.73 -1.86 -30.76
CA ILE A 99 1.83 -1.55 -29.63
C ILE A 99 1.67 -2.73 -28.66
N PHE A 100 1.60 -3.96 -29.17
CA PHE A 100 1.52 -5.14 -28.32
C PHE A 100 2.82 -5.36 -27.56
N VAL A 101 3.98 -5.16 -28.19
CA VAL A 101 5.28 -5.32 -27.51
C VAL A 101 5.40 -4.34 -26.35
N ILE A 102 5.08 -3.06 -26.57
CA ILE A 102 5.08 -2.02 -25.54
C ILE A 102 4.11 -2.38 -24.41
N CYS A 103 2.87 -2.76 -24.71
CA CYS A 103 1.89 -3.14 -23.68
C CYS A 103 2.31 -4.39 -22.90
N ASN A 104 2.97 -5.36 -23.54
CA ASN A 104 3.49 -6.55 -22.89
C ASN A 104 4.63 -6.20 -21.93
N GLN A 105 5.59 -5.37 -22.36
CA GLN A 105 6.65 -4.88 -21.50
C GLN A 105 6.10 -4.02 -20.35
N TRP A 106 5.09 -3.20 -20.61
CA TRP A 106 4.42 -2.39 -19.59
C TRP A 106 3.74 -3.25 -18.52
N SER A 107 3.01 -4.30 -18.93
CA SER A 107 2.40 -5.25 -18.00
C SER A 107 3.46 -5.93 -17.13
N GLN A 108 4.55 -6.40 -17.73
CA GLN A 108 5.64 -7.04 -17.00
C GLN A 108 6.36 -6.08 -16.05
N ALA A 109 6.57 -4.83 -16.46
CA ALA A 109 7.19 -3.81 -15.63
C ALA A 109 6.32 -3.50 -14.39
N LEU A 110 5.02 -3.33 -14.57
CA LEU A 110 4.09 -3.11 -13.46
C LEU A 110 3.96 -4.31 -12.53
N ASP A 111 4.02 -5.55 -13.05
CA ASP A 111 3.99 -6.75 -12.21
C ASP A 111 5.24 -6.90 -11.32
N ARG A 112 6.38 -6.28 -11.70
CA ARG A 112 7.62 -6.28 -10.90
C ARG A 112 7.60 -5.27 -9.74
N ILE A 113 6.90 -4.16 -9.89
CA ILE A 113 6.80 -3.14 -8.84
C ILE A 113 5.94 -3.71 -7.71
N SER A 114 6.46 -3.70 -6.49
CA SER A 114 5.75 -4.25 -5.32
C SER A 114 5.22 -3.16 -4.41
N GLU A 115 3.90 -3.13 -4.21
CA GLU A 115 3.24 -2.25 -3.24
C GLU A 115 3.27 -2.80 -1.81
N LYS A 116 3.81 -4.01 -1.62
CA LYS A 116 3.74 -4.77 -0.37
C LYS A 116 4.32 -4.01 0.81
N GLU A 117 5.50 -3.41 0.65
CA GLU A 117 6.16 -2.66 1.72
C GLU A 117 5.30 -1.47 2.19
N VAL A 118 4.69 -0.73 1.25
CA VAL A 118 3.82 0.40 1.57
C VAL A 118 2.58 -0.07 2.33
N VAL A 119 1.94 -1.14 1.84
CA VAL A 119 0.75 -1.71 2.48
C VAL A 119 1.07 -2.26 3.87
N GLU A 120 2.20 -2.94 4.04
CA GLU A 120 2.65 -3.47 5.33
C GLU A 120 2.97 -2.36 6.34
N THR A 121 3.68 -1.31 5.94
CA THR A 121 3.98 -0.18 6.83
C THR A 121 2.72 0.58 7.25
N MET A 122 1.77 0.79 6.33
CA MET A 122 0.46 1.37 6.66
C MET A 122 -0.36 0.47 7.60
N HIS A 123 -0.33 -0.85 7.38
CA HIS A 123 -1.00 -1.82 8.23
C HIS A 123 -0.42 -1.83 9.64
N VAL A 124 0.91 -1.86 9.78
CA VAL A 124 1.59 -1.76 11.08
C VAL A 124 1.24 -0.46 11.80
N PHE A 125 1.12 0.66 11.08
CA PHE A 125 0.70 1.92 11.69
C PHE A 125 -0.76 1.88 12.17
N THR A 126 -1.65 1.31 11.37
CA THR A 126 -3.06 1.06 11.75
C THR A 126 -3.12 0.24 13.04
N MET A 127 -2.37 -0.86 13.13
CA MET A 127 -2.32 -1.67 14.36
C MET A 127 -1.75 -0.91 15.57
N SER A 128 -0.80 0.00 15.34
CA SER A 128 -0.25 0.84 16.42
C SER A 128 -1.30 1.83 16.96
N VAL A 129 -2.13 2.41 16.09
CA VAL A 129 -3.20 3.34 16.48
C VAL A 129 -4.38 2.59 17.10
N LEU A 130 -4.72 1.40 16.61
CA LEU A 130 -5.69 0.50 17.24
C LEU A 130 -5.30 0.18 18.69
N HIS A 131 -4.01 -0.08 18.95
CA HIS A 131 -3.53 -0.34 20.30
C HIS A 131 -3.78 0.86 21.25
N ILE A 132 -3.55 2.09 20.77
CA ILE A 132 -3.86 3.32 21.53
C ILE A 132 -5.36 3.42 21.78
N TRP A 133 -6.19 3.14 20.77
CA TRP A 133 -7.65 3.12 20.92
C TRP A 133 -8.11 2.10 21.98
N GLU A 134 -7.54 0.89 21.98
CA GLU A 134 -7.85 -0.15 22.96
C GLU A 134 -7.44 0.25 24.38
N GLN A 135 -6.29 0.92 24.53
CA GLN A 135 -5.83 1.47 25.81
C GLN A 135 -6.78 2.58 26.30
N ASP A 136 -7.08 3.57 25.46
CA ASP A 136 -8.00 4.67 25.79
C ASP A 136 -9.40 4.13 26.19
N LYS A 137 -9.87 3.09 25.49
CA LYS A 137 -11.12 2.38 25.80
C LYS A 137 -11.05 1.73 27.19
N LEU A 138 -9.98 1.00 27.48
CA LEU A 138 -9.79 0.33 28.77
C LEU A 138 -9.75 1.34 29.93
N GLU A 139 -9.04 2.44 29.76
CA GLU A 139 -8.99 3.53 30.76
C GLU A 139 -10.37 4.13 31.01
N LEU A 140 -11.18 4.33 29.97
CA LEU A 140 -12.54 4.84 30.14
C LEU A 140 -13.47 3.82 30.84
N HIS A 141 -13.36 2.53 30.53
CA HIS A 141 -14.11 1.47 31.23
C HIS A 141 -13.76 1.43 32.73
N GLN A 142 -12.49 1.65 33.08
CA GLN A 142 -12.10 1.79 34.49
C GLN A 142 -12.75 3.01 35.15
N GLN A 143 -12.79 4.16 34.46
CA GLN A 143 -13.46 5.37 34.96
C GLN A 143 -14.97 5.18 35.15
N LEU A 144 -15.64 4.37 34.31
CA LEU A 144 -17.06 4.05 34.48
C LEU A 144 -17.36 3.37 35.83
N THR A 145 -16.43 2.54 36.32
CA THR A 145 -16.58 1.86 37.62
C THR A 145 -16.57 2.87 38.77
N GLN A 146 -15.96 4.04 38.56
CA GLN A 146 -15.88 5.15 39.52
C GLN A 146 -16.97 6.21 39.29
N ASN A 147 -17.52 6.31 38.08
CA ASN A 147 -18.54 7.29 37.70
C ASN A 147 -19.59 6.69 36.75
N LYS A 148 -20.79 6.39 37.29
CA LYS A 148 -21.91 5.81 36.55
C LYS A 148 -22.47 6.70 35.43
N ASP A 149 -22.21 8.01 35.46
CA ASP A 149 -22.70 8.92 34.41
C ASP A 149 -22.01 8.68 33.05
N LEU A 150 -20.90 7.93 33.03
CA LEU A 150 -20.18 7.56 31.82
C LEU A 150 -20.80 6.38 31.05
N GLU A 151 -21.87 5.74 31.54
CA GLU A 151 -22.47 4.54 30.93
C GLU A 151 -22.82 4.74 29.44
N ARG A 152 -23.44 5.88 29.10
CA ARG A 152 -23.82 6.18 27.71
C ARG A 152 -22.59 6.31 26.81
N LYS A 153 -21.50 6.88 27.33
CA LYS A 153 -20.25 7.09 26.60
C LYS A 153 -19.55 5.77 26.32
N VAL A 154 -19.45 4.91 27.33
CA VAL A 154 -18.90 3.55 27.19
C VAL A 154 -19.67 2.75 26.14
N ARG A 155 -21.02 2.73 26.20
CA ARG A 155 -21.84 2.07 25.18
C ARG A 155 -21.59 2.58 23.75
N ASN A 156 -21.36 3.88 23.58
CA ASN A 156 -21.04 4.46 22.27
C ASN A 156 -19.68 3.99 21.75
N ILE A 157 -18.68 3.92 22.63
CA ILE A 157 -17.33 3.47 22.29
C ILE A 157 -17.31 1.99 21.95
N ASP A 158 -18.00 1.15 22.71
CA ASP A 158 -18.12 -0.28 22.39
C ASP A 158 -18.76 -0.51 21.01
N ARG A 159 -19.74 0.33 20.64
CA ARG A 159 -20.32 0.28 19.29
C ARG A 159 -19.33 0.73 18.21
N ASP A 160 -18.53 1.76 18.50
CA ASP A 160 -17.52 2.27 17.56
C ASP A 160 -16.38 1.27 17.38
N ASP A 161 -15.96 0.61 18.45
CA ASP A 161 -14.98 -0.48 18.50
C ASP A 161 -15.41 -1.65 17.62
N GLN A 162 -16.67 -2.08 17.73
CA GLN A 162 -17.23 -3.12 16.85
C GLN A 162 -17.21 -2.73 15.37
N LYS A 163 -17.43 -1.45 15.04
CA LYS A 163 -17.33 -0.97 13.66
C LYS A 163 -15.90 -0.99 13.18
N LEU A 164 -14.97 -0.57 14.03
CA LEU A 164 -13.55 -0.50 13.74
C LEU A 164 -12.96 -1.90 13.47
N GLN A 165 -13.26 -2.87 14.34
CA GLN A 165 -12.85 -4.26 14.14
C GLN A 165 -13.38 -4.84 12.82
N LYS A 166 -14.62 -4.52 12.44
CA LYS A 166 -15.18 -4.94 11.13
C LYS A 166 -14.42 -4.33 9.95
N GLN A 167 -13.99 -3.07 10.07
CA GLN A 167 -13.22 -2.38 9.04
C GLN A 167 -11.81 -2.98 8.92
N ILE A 168 -11.15 -3.27 10.04
CA ILE A 168 -9.84 -3.95 10.08
C ILE A 168 -9.92 -5.33 9.43
N GLN A 169 -10.90 -6.16 9.81
CA GLN A 169 -11.09 -7.48 9.20
C GLN A 169 -11.38 -7.40 7.69
N ALA A 170 -12.03 -6.33 7.23
CA ALA A 170 -12.22 -6.10 5.80
C ALA A 170 -10.91 -5.69 5.11
N LEU A 171 -10.09 -4.87 5.77
CA LEU A 171 -8.76 -4.49 5.30
C LEU A 171 -7.83 -5.71 5.20
N GLU A 172 -7.72 -6.50 6.26
CA GLU A 172 -6.89 -7.73 6.30
C GLU A 172 -7.26 -8.69 5.17
N ARG A 173 -8.57 -8.94 4.98
CA ARG A 173 -9.05 -9.77 3.87
C ARG A 173 -8.63 -9.22 2.51
N LYS A 174 -8.69 -7.89 2.32
CA LYS A 174 -8.25 -7.26 1.08
C LYS A 174 -6.75 -7.42 0.86
N ILE A 175 -5.94 -7.15 1.88
CA ILE A 175 -4.47 -7.28 1.81
C ILE A 175 -4.08 -8.71 1.42
N VAL A 176 -4.73 -9.71 2.02
CA VAL A 176 -4.52 -11.13 1.68
C VAL A 176 -4.89 -11.42 0.22
N MET A 177 -6.02 -10.90 -0.26
CA MET A 177 -6.46 -11.10 -1.65
C MET A 177 -5.51 -10.44 -2.67
N THR A 178 -4.93 -9.28 -2.36
CA THR A 178 -4.03 -8.56 -3.27
C THR A 178 -2.62 -9.13 -3.29
N SER A 179 -2.15 -9.74 -2.18
CA SER A 179 -0.75 -10.19 -2.07
C SER A 179 -0.44 -11.49 -2.83
N GLY A 180 -1.43 -12.28 -3.28
CA GLY A 180 -1.22 -13.51 -4.08
C GLY A 180 -0.48 -14.66 -3.37
N GLU A 181 0.18 -14.42 -2.25
CA GLU A 181 0.91 -15.39 -1.43
C GLU A 181 0.16 -15.68 -0.14
N GLY A 182 -0.37 -16.90 0.01
CA GLY A 182 -1.07 -17.38 1.21
C GLY A 182 -0.19 -17.55 2.46
N LYS A 183 0.93 -16.82 2.58
CA LYS A 183 1.90 -16.94 3.68
C LYS A 183 2.38 -15.60 4.30
N GLY A 184 1.77 -14.46 3.97
CA GLY A 184 2.23 -13.14 4.42
C GLY A 184 1.90 -12.75 5.88
N LEU A 185 0.95 -13.39 6.55
CA LEU A 185 0.40 -12.87 7.82
C LEU A 185 1.24 -13.17 9.08
N SER A 186 2.09 -14.20 9.06
CA SER A 186 2.87 -14.59 10.26
C SER A 186 3.93 -13.55 10.66
N VAL A 187 4.36 -12.70 9.72
CA VAL A 187 5.34 -11.64 10.00
C VAL A 187 4.67 -10.44 10.71
N SER A 188 3.40 -10.16 10.42
CA SER A 188 2.66 -9.08 11.08
C SER A 188 2.46 -9.38 12.57
N GLU A 189 2.19 -10.64 12.93
CA GLU A 189 2.08 -11.07 14.34
C GLU A 189 3.40 -10.87 15.11
N ASN A 190 4.54 -11.18 14.50
CA ASN A 190 5.85 -11.01 15.14
C ASN A 190 6.32 -9.54 15.21
N ILE A 191 6.00 -8.70 14.21
CA ILE A 191 6.32 -7.26 14.23
C ILE A 191 5.47 -6.52 15.28
N ILE A 192 4.20 -6.91 15.45
CA ILE A 192 3.31 -6.34 16.47
C ILE A 192 3.83 -6.62 17.89
N TYR A 193 4.47 -7.78 18.13
CA TYR A 193 5.08 -8.10 19.42
C TYR A 193 6.49 -7.52 19.64
N GLN A 194 7.21 -7.13 18.58
CA GLN A 194 8.56 -6.55 18.66
C GLN A 194 8.61 -5.02 18.51
N SER A 195 7.54 -4.39 18.03
CA SER A 195 7.39 -2.95 18.17
C SER A 195 7.30 -2.65 19.66
N ASP A 196 8.34 -2.01 20.19
CA ASP A 196 8.29 -1.35 21.50
C ASP A 196 6.89 -0.77 21.70
N LYS A 197 6.32 -0.97 22.90
CA LYS A 197 5.00 -0.48 23.33
C LYS A 197 4.87 1.06 23.30
N SER A 198 5.79 1.75 22.63
CA SER A 198 5.82 3.17 22.29
C SER A 198 6.39 3.38 20.88
N SER A 199 5.93 2.66 19.84
CA SER A 199 6.23 3.10 18.48
C SER A 199 5.65 4.50 18.31
N ASN A 200 6.55 5.49 18.29
CA ASN A 200 6.19 6.88 18.10
C ASN A 200 5.37 6.97 16.81
N LEU A 201 4.14 7.48 16.88
CA LEU A 201 3.24 7.65 15.71
C LEU A 201 3.96 8.32 14.55
N GLN A 202 4.86 9.26 14.87
CA GLN A 202 5.72 9.93 13.91
C GLN A 202 6.67 8.95 13.18
N ALA A 203 7.31 8.03 13.90
CA ALA A 203 8.21 7.05 13.31
C ALA A 203 7.45 6.06 12.41
N SER A 204 6.22 5.69 12.78
CA SER A 204 5.35 4.87 11.93
C SER A 204 4.96 5.61 10.65
N LEU A 205 4.59 6.89 10.77
CA LEU A 205 4.28 7.73 9.61
C LEU A 205 5.51 7.97 8.71
N GLN A 206 6.69 8.16 9.30
CA GLN A 206 7.94 8.29 8.56
C GLN A 206 8.24 7.03 7.72
N ARG A 207 8.08 5.84 8.30
CA ARG A 207 8.27 4.58 7.56
C ARG A 207 7.32 4.44 6.36
N ILE A 208 6.08 4.93 6.49
CA ILE A 208 5.13 4.92 5.38
C ILE A 208 5.62 5.82 4.25
N PHE A 209 6.01 7.07 4.55
CA PHE A 209 6.47 7.98 3.50
C PHE A 209 7.76 7.49 2.84
N GLU A 210 8.69 6.92 3.61
CA GLU A 210 9.91 6.31 3.06
C GLU A 210 9.59 5.13 2.12
N ALA A 211 8.59 4.30 2.47
CA ALA A 211 8.13 3.22 1.60
C ALA A 211 7.43 3.77 0.35
N MET A 212 6.59 4.81 0.47
CA MET A 212 5.92 5.45 -0.67
C MET A 212 6.92 6.11 -1.62
N GLU A 213 7.97 6.73 -1.09
CA GLU A 213 9.07 7.31 -1.87
C GLU A 213 9.79 6.22 -2.68
N ARG A 214 10.19 5.11 -2.04
CA ARG A 214 10.81 3.96 -2.73
C ARG A 214 9.91 3.37 -3.81
N PHE A 215 8.64 3.07 -3.47
CA PHE A 215 7.65 2.57 -4.43
C PHE A 215 7.50 3.49 -5.65
N THR A 216 7.52 4.80 -5.41
CA THR A 216 7.36 5.79 -6.48
C THR A 216 8.64 5.95 -7.30
N ASP A 217 9.82 5.88 -6.69
CA ASP A 217 11.11 5.86 -7.39
C ASP A 217 11.22 4.62 -8.30
N GLU A 218 10.88 3.43 -7.80
CA GLU A 218 10.78 2.20 -8.61
C GLU A 218 9.81 2.39 -9.79
N SER A 219 8.66 3.02 -9.53
CA SER A 219 7.69 3.32 -10.58
C SER A 219 8.23 4.30 -11.62
N VAL A 220 8.97 5.35 -11.23
CA VAL A 220 9.60 6.28 -12.19
C VAL A 220 10.57 5.50 -13.08
N ARG A 221 11.47 4.70 -12.51
CA ARG A 221 12.45 3.93 -13.27
C ARG A 221 11.81 2.96 -14.24
N ALA A 222 10.77 2.25 -13.82
CA ALA A 222 10.06 1.30 -14.67
C ALA A 222 9.43 1.97 -15.91
N TYR A 223 8.88 3.18 -15.75
CA TYR A 223 8.31 3.94 -16.87
C TYR A 223 9.39 4.57 -17.76
N GLU A 224 10.52 5.01 -17.20
CA GLU A 224 11.65 5.52 -17.98
C GLU A 224 12.29 4.42 -18.83
N GLU A 225 12.51 3.22 -18.26
CA GLU A 225 12.98 2.04 -19.00
C GLU A 225 12.02 1.67 -20.13
N LEU A 226 10.70 1.75 -19.89
CA LEU A 226 9.69 1.47 -20.91
C LEU A 226 9.75 2.47 -22.07
N ILE A 227 9.93 3.76 -21.77
CA ILE A 227 10.09 4.81 -22.79
C ILE A 227 11.35 4.53 -23.61
N GLN A 228 12.49 4.29 -22.95
CA GLN A 228 13.75 4.00 -23.63
C GLN A 228 13.63 2.79 -24.57
N ARG A 229 13.02 1.69 -24.11
CA ARG A 229 12.81 0.50 -24.95
C ARG A 229 11.88 0.78 -26.13
N SER A 230 10.86 1.61 -25.94
CA SER A 230 9.97 1.99 -27.04
C SER A 230 10.71 2.79 -28.12
N GLU A 231 11.67 3.63 -27.72
CA GLU A 231 12.53 4.38 -28.64
C GLU A 231 13.49 3.43 -29.38
N GLU A 232 14.15 2.51 -28.68
CA GLU A 232 15.03 1.49 -29.26
C GLU A 232 14.32 0.60 -30.28
N GLU A 233 13.07 0.23 -30.01
CA GLU A 233 12.28 -0.62 -30.91
C GLU A 233 11.70 0.15 -32.11
N SER A 234 11.52 1.47 -31.97
CA SER A 234 11.12 2.36 -33.07
C SER A 234 12.27 2.78 -33.98
N ALA A 235 13.53 2.62 -33.54
CA ALA A 235 14.70 2.98 -34.32
C ALA A 235 14.82 2.06 -35.56
N PRO A 236 15.20 2.59 -36.73
CA PRO A 236 15.37 1.77 -37.92
C PRO A 236 16.44 0.71 -37.66
N ARG A 237 16.04 -0.57 -37.71
CA ARG A 237 16.99 -1.68 -37.74
C ARG A 237 17.74 -1.56 -39.07
N ASN A 238 18.94 -1.00 -39.03
CA ASN A 238 19.87 -1.04 -40.15
C ASN A 238 20.15 -2.52 -40.43
N HIS A 239 19.48 -3.06 -41.44
CA HIS A 239 19.83 -4.34 -42.02
C HIS A 239 21.07 -4.12 -42.87
N GLU A 240 22.24 -4.46 -42.32
CA GLU A 240 23.41 -4.84 -43.12
C GLU A 240 23.24 -6.26 -43.67
#